data_AF-A0A4Q3JLC2-F1
#
_entry.id   AF-A0A4Q3JLC2-F1
#
_cell.length_a   1.000
_cell.length_b   1.000
_cell.length_c   1.000
_cell.angle_alpha   90.00
_cell.angle_beta   90.00
_cell.angle_gamma   90.00
#
_symmetry.space_group_name_H-M   'P 1'
#
loop_
_entity.id
_entity.type
_entity.pdbx_description
1 polymer ?
#
loop_
_entity_poly.entity_id
_entity_poly.type
_entity_poly.pdbx_seq_one_letter_code
_entity_poly.pdbx_strand_id
1 'polypeptide(L)'
;MADLKKHDDDLAADRDLDDEARRRRLKAAAAREELEEEEDDEEEEEEEEEEDDSDHEGDDRENDPTWWLPHAVMGTLIFLGILGVLGVFPRVFGPKKAAVESTTGATTAAAAATAANPASSLRLPTRPVAPPGDTITAQHLLVMHKEGMRAPPGITRTKDEAKKRAEEALDKLKKGTAFDALVKEYTDEPGSKDKTPPGDLGTFGKGRMVPAFETAAFALKPNETSGVVESPFGFHIIKRLK
;
A
#
# COMPACT_ATOMS: atom_id res chain seq x y z
N MET A 1 18.89 40.57 -67.56
CA MET A 1 17.92 41.26 -66.68
C MET A 1 16.91 40.30 -66.00
N ALA A 2 17.10 38.98 -66.05
CA ALA A 2 16.18 38.00 -65.43
C ALA A 2 16.64 37.48 -64.04
N ASP A 3 17.94 37.58 -63.72
CA ASP A 3 18.49 37.01 -62.48
C ASP A 3 18.23 37.81 -61.21
N LEU A 4 17.92 39.11 -61.30
CA LEU A 4 17.75 39.94 -60.10
C LEU A 4 16.37 39.81 -59.45
N LYS A 5 15.34 39.38 -60.21
CA LYS A 5 13.97 39.32 -59.71
C LYS A 5 13.70 38.10 -58.83
N LYS A 6 14.44 37.01 -59.05
CA LYS A 6 14.26 35.75 -58.30
C LYS A 6 14.74 35.85 -56.84
N HIS A 7 15.78 36.65 -56.59
CA HIS A 7 16.34 36.80 -55.25
C HIS A 7 15.45 37.63 -54.31
N ASP A 8 14.63 38.54 -54.85
CA ASP A 8 13.69 39.33 -54.06
C ASP A 8 12.43 38.53 -53.68
N ASP A 9 11.99 37.60 -54.54
CA ASP A 9 10.83 36.74 -54.28
C ASP A 9 11.12 35.70 -53.17
N ASP A 10 12.34 35.16 -53.11
CA ASP A 10 12.75 34.21 -52.06
C ASP A 10 12.85 34.90 -50.67
N LEU A 11 13.27 36.17 -50.63
CA LEU A 11 13.33 36.98 -49.39
C LEU A 11 11.94 37.37 -48.84
N ALA A 12 10.92 37.43 -49.70
CA ALA A 12 9.55 37.69 -49.26
C ALA A 12 8.95 36.45 -48.58
N ALA A 13 9.22 35.26 -49.11
CA ALA A 13 8.71 34.00 -48.57
C ALA A 13 9.23 33.70 -47.15
N ASP A 14 10.50 34.01 -46.88
CA ASP A 14 11.08 33.81 -45.54
C ASP A 14 10.46 34.73 -44.47
N ARG A 15 10.07 35.96 -44.85
CA ARG A 15 9.43 36.92 -43.93
C ARG A 15 7.99 36.52 -43.60
N ASP A 16 7.26 35.95 -44.55
CA ASP A 16 5.88 35.51 -44.36
C ASP A 16 5.81 34.28 -43.43
N LEU A 17 6.81 33.38 -43.49
CA LEU A 17 6.89 32.21 -42.60
C LEU A 17 7.13 32.61 -41.14
N ASP A 18 7.99 33.60 -40.90
CA ASP A 18 8.24 34.13 -39.55
C ASP A 18 7.00 34.83 -38.98
N ASP A 19 6.25 35.56 -39.81
CA ASP A 19 5.01 36.22 -39.40
C ASP A 19 3.89 35.21 -39.07
N GLU A 20 3.77 34.11 -39.81
CA GLU A 20 2.80 33.06 -39.49
C GLU A 20 3.18 32.32 -38.19
N ALA A 21 4.46 32.01 -37.98
CA ALA A 21 4.94 31.40 -36.75
C ALA A 21 4.69 32.31 -35.53
N ARG A 22 4.87 33.62 -35.69
CA ARG A 22 4.57 34.60 -34.64
C ARG A 22 3.07 34.66 -34.33
N ARG A 23 2.21 34.64 -35.35
CA ARG A 23 0.75 34.59 -35.16
C ARG A 23 0.30 33.31 -34.46
N ARG A 24 0.88 32.15 -34.79
CA ARG A 24 0.58 30.88 -34.11
C ARG A 24 1.01 30.89 -32.65
N ARG A 25 2.17 31.46 -32.34
CA ARG A 25 2.65 31.64 -30.95
C ARG A 25 1.76 32.59 -30.15
N LEU A 26 1.34 33.71 -30.74
CA LEU A 26 0.43 34.65 -30.09
C LEU A 26 -0.96 34.04 -29.87
N LYS A 27 -1.50 33.29 -30.85
CA LYS A 27 -2.77 32.58 -30.68
C LYS A 27 -2.69 31.48 -29.61
N ALA A 28 -1.56 30.77 -29.54
CA ALA A 28 -1.33 29.77 -28.49
C ALA A 28 -1.12 30.40 -27.10
N ALA A 29 -0.56 31.61 -27.03
CA ALA A 29 -0.44 32.35 -25.77
C ALA A 29 -1.81 32.89 -25.31
N ALA A 30 -2.60 33.49 -26.20
CA ALA A 30 -3.94 33.98 -25.90
C ALA A 30 -4.91 32.86 -25.46
N ALA A 31 -4.87 31.69 -26.12
CA ALA A 31 -5.69 30.54 -25.73
C ALA A 31 -5.29 29.92 -24.38
N ARG A 32 -4.09 30.23 -23.87
CA ARG A 32 -3.65 29.80 -22.53
C ARG A 32 -4.09 30.79 -21.45
N GLU A 33 -4.22 32.07 -21.79
CA GLU A 33 -4.74 33.12 -20.92
C GLU A 33 -6.26 32.96 -20.72
N GLU A 34 -7.03 32.64 -21.78
CA GLU A 34 -8.47 32.33 -21.67
C GLU A 34 -8.79 31.07 -20.84
N LEU A 35 -7.82 30.16 -20.63
CA LEU A 35 -7.99 28.96 -19.80
C LEU A 35 -7.62 29.20 -18.33
N GLU A 36 -6.94 30.31 -18.00
CA GLU A 36 -6.59 30.65 -16.61
C GLU A 36 -7.65 31.55 -15.96
N GLU A 37 -8.60 32.12 -16.72
CA GLU A 37 -9.72 32.90 -16.17
C GLU A 37 -10.97 32.06 -15.79
N GLU A 38 -11.04 30.76 -16.13
CA GLU A 38 -12.17 29.88 -15.77
C GLU A 38 -11.99 29.09 -14.46
N GLU A 39 -10.86 29.22 -13.73
CA GLU A 39 -10.61 28.46 -12.48
C GLU A 39 -10.80 29.27 -11.17
N ASP A 40 -11.21 30.55 -11.21
CA ASP A 40 -11.31 31.41 -10.01
C ASP A 40 -12.76 31.68 -9.49
N ASP A 41 -13.80 31.03 -10.03
CA ASP A 41 -15.22 31.32 -9.72
C ASP A 41 -15.94 30.26 -8.83
N GLU A 42 -15.23 29.50 -7.98
CA GLU A 42 -15.87 28.54 -7.03
C GLU A 42 -15.48 28.71 -5.54
N GLU A 43 -15.12 29.92 -5.11
CA GLU A 43 -15.01 30.23 -3.67
C GLU A 43 -15.66 31.59 -3.34
N GLU A 44 -16.99 31.65 -3.21
CA GLU A 44 -17.70 32.60 -2.33
C GLU A 44 -19.20 32.25 -2.24
N GLU A 45 -19.81 32.54 -1.08
CA GLU A 45 -21.22 32.31 -0.66
C GLU A 45 -21.48 30.89 -0.11
N GLU A 46 -21.72 30.65 1.18
CA GLU A 46 -22.78 31.22 2.01
C GLU A 46 -22.35 31.32 3.50
N GLU A 47 -22.21 32.54 4.01
CA GLU A 47 -22.44 32.88 5.41
C GLU A 47 -23.63 33.84 5.49
N GLU A 48 -24.29 33.84 6.66
CA GLU A 48 -25.41 34.68 7.12
C GLU A 48 -26.83 34.18 6.76
N GLU A 49 -27.86 34.23 7.60
CA GLU A 49 -28.11 34.34 9.05
C GLU A 49 -29.65 34.34 9.13
N GLU A 50 -30.31 33.52 9.95
CA GLU A 50 -31.71 33.79 10.34
C GLU A 50 -31.89 33.34 11.79
N GLU A 51 -31.80 34.32 12.69
CA GLU A 51 -32.35 34.29 14.04
C GLU A 51 -33.88 34.30 13.94
N ASP A 52 -34.57 33.34 14.56
CA ASP A 52 -35.97 33.54 14.96
C ASP A 52 -36.17 33.02 16.39
N ASP A 53 -36.25 33.99 17.30
CA ASP A 53 -36.64 33.86 18.70
C ASP A 53 -38.13 33.46 18.78
N SER A 54 -38.41 32.27 19.29
CA SER A 54 -39.74 32.00 19.85
C SER A 54 -39.63 31.08 21.08
N ASP A 55 -39.47 31.73 22.23
CA ASP A 55 -40.14 31.45 23.50
C ASP A 55 -40.74 30.04 23.69
N HIS A 56 -40.01 29.18 24.43
CA HIS A 56 -40.69 28.17 25.24
C HIS A 56 -40.18 28.21 26.67
N GLU A 57 -41.12 28.56 27.56
CA GLU A 57 -41.00 28.70 29.00
C GLU A 57 -40.38 27.46 29.67
N GLY A 58 -39.66 27.73 30.75
CA GLY A 58 -38.75 26.82 31.42
C GLY A 58 -39.38 25.59 32.07
N ASP A 59 -38.55 24.56 32.18
CA ASP A 59 -38.57 23.62 33.30
C ASP A 59 -37.13 23.51 33.81
N ASP A 60 -36.95 23.98 35.03
CA ASP A 60 -35.70 24.05 35.75
C ASP A 60 -35.27 22.64 36.18
N ARG A 61 -34.36 21.98 35.45
CA ARG A 61 -33.53 20.87 35.95
C ARG A 61 -32.16 20.93 35.27
N GLU A 62 -31.19 21.64 35.83
CA GLU A 62 -30.30 21.13 36.88
C GLU A 62 -29.44 19.96 36.36
N ASN A 63 -28.28 20.32 35.79
CA ASN A 63 -27.06 19.52 35.73
C ASN A 63 -27.28 18.00 35.63
N ASP A 64 -27.62 17.51 34.43
CA ASP A 64 -27.60 16.08 34.14
C ASP A 64 -26.18 15.66 33.68
N PRO A 65 -25.40 14.91 34.49
CA PRO A 65 -24.03 14.53 34.21
C PRO A 65 -23.99 13.20 33.41
N THR A 66 -24.75 13.13 32.32
CA THR A 66 -25.04 11.86 31.61
C THR A 66 -24.51 11.80 30.17
N TRP A 67 -23.56 12.68 29.82
CA TRP A 67 -22.80 12.60 28.55
C TRP A 67 -21.92 11.34 28.43
N TRP A 68 -21.83 10.54 29.49
CA TRP A 68 -21.10 9.29 29.57
C TRP A 68 -21.93 8.36 30.45
N LEU A 69 -22.67 7.41 29.88
CA LEU A 69 -23.00 6.10 30.47
C LEU A 69 -23.93 5.32 29.50
N PRO A 70 -23.62 4.03 29.26
CA PRO A 70 -24.16 3.01 30.17
C PRO A 70 -23.03 2.18 30.78
N HIS A 71 -22.53 2.65 31.91
CA HIS A 71 -21.77 1.94 32.94
C HIS A 71 -21.81 2.73 34.24
N ALA A 72 -22.83 2.48 35.08
CA ALA A 72 -22.84 2.67 36.54
C ALA A 72 -24.21 3.12 37.06
N VAL A 73 -25.09 2.14 37.24
CA VAL A 73 -25.83 2.05 38.49
C VAL A 73 -25.20 0.87 39.23
N MET A 74 -24.25 1.19 40.11
CA MET A 74 -23.95 0.57 41.41
C MET A 74 -22.53 0.95 41.83
N GLY A 75 -22.38 2.19 42.30
CA GLY A 75 -21.39 2.45 43.33
C GLY A 75 -21.80 1.70 44.60
N THR A 76 -20.83 1.17 45.34
CA THR A 76 -20.66 1.37 46.79
C THR A 76 -19.59 0.42 47.37
N LEU A 77 -18.65 1.02 48.11
CA LEU A 77 -17.84 0.45 49.21
C LEU A 77 -16.53 -0.30 48.83
N ILE A 78 -15.37 0.35 48.95
CA ILE A 78 -14.49 0.46 50.16
C ILE A 78 -13.47 -0.70 50.26
N PHE A 79 -12.21 -0.35 49.96
CA PHE A 79 -11.01 -0.51 50.80
C PHE A 79 -10.79 -1.78 51.67
N LEU A 80 -9.53 -2.26 51.64
CA LEU A 80 -8.77 -3.04 52.63
C LEU A 80 -8.90 -4.58 52.70
N GLY A 81 -7.74 -5.26 52.63
CA GLY A 81 -7.53 -6.65 53.08
C GLY A 81 -6.51 -7.40 52.21
N ILE A 82 -5.19 -7.28 52.39
CA ILE A 82 -4.36 -7.92 53.44
C ILE A 82 -4.54 -9.44 53.52
N LEU A 83 -3.43 -10.14 53.21
CA LEU A 83 -2.97 -11.46 53.67
C LEU A 83 -3.89 -12.70 53.62
N GLY A 84 -3.31 -13.78 53.09
CA GLY A 84 -3.58 -15.15 53.51
C GLY A 84 -4.76 -15.80 52.79
N VAL A 85 -4.91 -17.12 52.74
CA VAL A 85 -4.24 -18.20 53.46
C VAL A 85 -4.84 -19.50 52.85
N LEU A 86 -4.00 -20.52 52.69
CA LEU A 86 -4.31 -21.95 52.63
C LEU A 86 -5.47 -22.50 51.75
N GLY A 87 -5.08 -23.30 50.76
CA GLY A 87 -5.70 -24.59 50.45
C GLY A 87 -4.66 -25.45 49.71
N VAL A 88 -3.81 -26.27 50.34
CA VAL A 88 -4.06 -27.55 51.04
C VAL A 88 -4.88 -28.52 50.17
N PHE A 89 -4.18 -29.25 49.28
CA PHE A 89 -3.76 -30.67 49.37
C PHE A 89 -4.81 -31.63 48.74
N PRO A 90 -4.47 -32.87 48.30
CA PRO A 90 -3.20 -33.56 48.48
C PRO A 90 -2.59 -34.24 47.23
N ARG A 91 -1.30 -34.45 47.38
CA ARG A 91 -0.36 -35.30 46.64
C ARG A 91 -0.49 -36.77 47.08
N VAL A 92 -0.60 -37.73 46.14
CA VAL A 92 -0.16 -39.15 46.23
C VAL A 92 -0.07 -39.65 44.76
N PHE A 93 1.06 -40.01 44.16
CA PHE A 93 1.85 -41.23 44.37
C PHE A 93 3.29 -41.01 43.87
N GLY A 94 4.26 -41.56 44.62
CA GLY A 94 5.68 -41.48 44.35
C GLY A 94 6.21 -42.54 43.36
N PRO A 95 7.40 -43.10 43.63
CA PRO A 95 8.61 -42.77 42.87
C PRO A 95 9.22 -43.99 42.16
N LYS A 96 10.19 -43.77 41.26
CA LYS A 96 11.38 -44.60 40.93
C LYS A 96 12.13 -43.91 39.76
N LYS A 97 13.27 -43.24 39.99
CA LYS A 97 14.66 -43.72 40.08
C LYS A 97 15.23 -44.37 38.80
N ALA A 98 16.48 -43.96 38.53
CA ALA A 98 17.49 -44.49 37.61
C ALA A 98 17.26 -44.13 36.13
N ALA A 99 18.04 -43.28 35.45
CA ALA A 99 19.51 -43.19 35.33
C ALA A 99 20.15 -44.49 34.80
N VAL A 100 20.35 -44.52 33.49
CA VAL A 100 21.40 -45.24 32.74
C VAL A 100 21.33 -44.60 31.32
N GLU A 101 22.32 -43.82 30.85
CA GLU A 101 23.57 -44.29 30.21
C GLU A 101 23.31 -45.53 29.33
N SER A 102 23.78 -45.70 28.11
CA SER A 102 24.75 -45.06 27.26
C SER A 102 24.76 -45.93 25.99
N THR A 103 25.39 -45.43 24.93
CA THR A 103 26.12 -46.22 23.93
C THR A 103 25.38 -47.13 22.93
N THR A 104 25.73 -46.89 21.66
CA THR A 104 26.02 -47.86 20.59
C THR A 104 24.83 -48.68 20.07
N GLY A 105 24.69 -48.95 18.79
CA GLY A 105 25.59 -48.86 17.65
C GLY A 105 24.86 -49.52 16.48
N ALA A 106 25.33 -49.21 15.27
CA ALA A 106 24.84 -49.69 13.99
C ALA A 106 24.68 -51.22 13.88
N THR A 107 23.88 -51.65 12.90
CA THR A 107 23.95 -52.91 12.10
C THR A 107 22.54 -53.52 11.97
N THR A 108 22.02 -54.09 10.88
CA THR A 108 22.35 -54.26 9.45
C THR A 108 21.20 -55.09 8.88
N ALA A 109 20.80 -54.84 7.63
CA ALA A 109 20.12 -55.79 6.72
C ALA A 109 18.74 -56.35 7.15
N ALA A 110 17.87 -56.87 6.29
CA ALA A 110 17.60 -56.82 4.86
C ALA A 110 16.34 -57.68 4.67
N ALA A 111 15.67 -57.50 3.53
CA ALA A 111 14.69 -58.41 2.92
C ALA A 111 13.32 -58.53 3.63
N ALA A 112 12.20 -58.74 2.95
CA ALA A 112 11.78 -58.63 1.56
C ALA A 112 10.25 -58.84 1.55
N ALA A 113 9.64 -58.58 0.40
CA ALA A 113 8.35 -59.09 -0.07
C ALA A 113 7.06 -58.31 0.29
N THR A 114 6.62 -57.56 -0.75
CA THR A 114 5.34 -57.77 -1.44
C THR A 114 4.15 -56.86 -1.09
N ALA A 115 3.67 -56.23 -2.18
CA ALA A 115 2.37 -55.61 -2.43
C ALA A 115 2.18 -54.15 -1.99
N ALA A 116 2.19 -53.22 -2.95
CA ALA A 116 0.99 -52.46 -3.35
C ALA A 116 1.30 -51.27 -4.30
N ASN A 117 0.58 -51.25 -5.43
CA ASN A 117 0.10 -50.11 -6.23
C ASN A 117 1.06 -49.08 -6.89
N PRO A 118 0.98 -48.89 -8.23
CA PRO A 118 1.60 -47.78 -8.93
C PRO A 118 0.68 -46.55 -8.90
N ALA A 119 0.75 -45.75 -7.84
CA ALA A 119 0.19 -44.40 -7.88
C ALA A 119 1.29 -43.46 -8.37
N SER A 120 1.24 -43.13 -9.66
CA SER A 120 1.97 -42.02 -10.27
C SER A 120 1.86 -40.79 -9.38
N SER A 121 2.91 -40.50 -8.63
CA SER A 121 3.08 -39.19 -8.02
C SER A 121 3.37 -38.22 -9.16
N LEU A 122 2.34 -37.45 -9.53
CA LEU A 122 2.48 -36.24 -10.30
C LEU A 122 3.38 -35.31 -9.48
N ARG A 123 4.69 -35.43 -9.70
CA ARG A 123 5.68 -34.48 -9.21
C ARG A 123 5.31 -33.16 -9.84
N LEU A 124 4.66 -32.29 -9.04
CA LEU A 124 4.47 -30.88 -9.38
C LEU A 124 5.78 -30.35 -9.97
N PRO A 125 5.77 -29.63 -11.10
CA PRO A 125 7.00 -29.06 -11.63
C PRO A 125 7.62 -28.23 -10.51
N THR A 126 8.80 -28.64 -10.05
CA THR A 126 9.59 -27.84 -9.14
C THR A 126 9.82 -26.52 -9.85
N ARG A 127 9.14 -25.45 -9.40
CA ARG A 127 9.33 -24.09 -9.92
C ARG A 127 10.84 -23.86 -9.99
N PRO A 128 11.39 -23.45 -11.15
CA PRO A 128 12.83 -23.27 -11.28
C PRO A 128 13.29 -22.36 -10.14
N VAL A 129 14.10 -22.92 -9.24
CA VAL A 129 14.87 -22.13 -8.29
C VAL A 129 15.79 -21.31 -9.18
N ALA A 130 15.55 -20.00 -9.21
CA ALA A 130 16.36 -19.07 -9.97
C ALA A 130 17.84 -19.32 -9.60
N PRO A 131 18.76 -19.29 -10.57
CA PRO A 131 20.19 -19.43 -10.30
C PRO A 131 20.61 -18.38 -9.25
N PRO A 132 21.63 -18.64 -8.41
CA PRO A 132 22.16 -17.66 -7.47
C PRO A 132 22.82 -16.50 -8.23
N GLY A 133 21.98 -15.57 -8.66
CA GLY A 133 22.30 -14.22 -9.11
C GLY A 133 21.43 -13.27 -8.30
N ASP A 134 21.96 -12.09 -7.99
CA ASP A 134 21.44 -11.06 -7.07
C ASP A 134 19.94 -11.19 -6.80
N THR A 135 19.60 -11.82 -5.68
CA THR A 135 18.23 -11.82 -5.16
C THR A 135 18.04 -10.60 -4.28
N ILE A 136 16.90 -9.93 -4.39
CA ILE A 136 16.55 -8.79 -3.54
C ILE A 136 15.38 -9.15 -2.63
N THR A 137 15.32 -8.48 -1.48
CA THR A 137 14.15 -8.51 -0.58
C THR A 137 13.46 -7.16 -0.68
N ALA A 138 12.16 -7.13 -0.93
CA ALA A 138 11.42 -5.88 -1.04
C ALA A 138 10.05 -5.92 -0.34
N GLN A 139 9.59 -4.75 0.07
CA GLN A 139 8.20 -4.49 0.41
C GLN A 139 7.56 -3.70 -0.73
N HIS A 140 6.24 -3.80 -0.85
CA HIS A 140 5.49 -2.94 -1.75
C HIS A 140 4.19 -2.43 -1.14
N LEU A 141 3.67 -1.39 -1.76
CA LEU A 141 2.34 -0.84 -1.55
C LEU A 141 1.67 -0.83 -2.92
N LEU A 142 0.56 -1.54 -3.07
CA LEU A 142 -0.16 -1.64 -4.34
C LEU A 142 -1.53 -0.95 -4.22
N VAL A 143 -1.73 0.08 -5.03
CA VAL A 143 -3.04 0.71 -5.24
C VAL A 143 -3.63 0.21 -6.55
N MET A 144 -4.74 -0.54 -6.46
CA MET A 144 -5.41 -1.13 -7.63
C MET A 144 -6.37 -0.12 -8.29
N HIS A 145 -6.92 -0.45 -9.46
CA HIS A 145 -8.04 0.28 -10.07
C HIS A 145 -8.97 -0.70 -10.77
N LYS A 146 -10.17 -0.27 -11.13
CA LYS A 146 -11.23 -1.11 -11.71
C LYS A 146 -10.82 -1.88 -12.98
N GLU A 147 -9.81 -1.40 -13.71
CA GLU A 147 -9.31 -2.01 -14.95
C GLU A 147 -8.08 -2.90 -14.71
N GLY A 148 -7.60 -3.04 -13.47
CA GLY A 148 -6.43 -3.85 -13.13
C GLY A 148 -6.73 -5.35 -13.18
N MET A 149 -5.78 -6.17 -13.65
CA MET A 149 -5.98 -7.61 -13.92
C MET A 149 -6.44 -8.47 -12.73
N ARG A 150 -6.28 -7.99 -11.49
CA ARG A 150 -6.61 -8.72 -10.25
C ARG A 150 -7.30 -7.83 -9.22
N ALA A 151 -7.93 -6.74 -9.66
CA ALA A 151 -8.69 -5.88 -8.76
C ALA A 151 -9.87 -6.65 -8.16
N PRO A 152 -10.03 -6.70 -6.83
CA PRO A 152 -11.24 -7.19 -6.20
C PRO A 152 -12.47 -6.41 -6.70
N PRO A 153 -13.68 -7.01 -6.73
CA PRO A 153 -14.89 -6.33 -7.20
C PRO A 153 -15.27 -5.10 -6.35
N GLY A 154 -14.70 -4.95 -5.15
CA GLY A 154 -14.87 -3.76 -4.32
C GLY A 154 -14.05 -2.54 -4.76
N ILE A 155 -13.16 -2.69 -5.75
CA ILE A 155 -12.33 -1.59 -6.25
C ILE A 155 -12.99 -0.96 -7.48
N THR A 156 -13.69 0.15 -7.28
CA THR A 156 -14.43 0.87 -8.33
C THR A 156 -13.69 2.08 -8.91
N ARG A 157 -12.59 2.51 -8.27
CA ARG A 157 -11.82 3.69 -8.67
C ARG A 157 -11.20 3.54 -10.06
N THR A 158 -11.11 4.64 -10.77
CA THR A 158 -10.42 4.81 -12.05
C THR A 158 -8.91 4.70 -11.89
N LYS A 159 -8.21 4.57 -13.02
CA LYS A 159 -6.76 4.59 -13.06
C LYS A 159 -6.19 5.90 -12.50
N ASP A 160 -6.77 7.04 -12.85
CA ASP A 160 -6.27 8.35 -12.37
C ASP A 160 -6.46 8.54 -10.87
N GLU A 161 -7.60 8.11 -10.31
CA GLU A 161 -7.83 8.12 -8.87
C GLU A 161 -6.85 7.20 -8.13
N ALA A 162 -6.57 6.01 -8.68
CA ALA A 162 -5.56 5.12 -8.11
C ALA A 162 -4.16 5.73 -8.17
N LYS A 163 -3.83 6.44 -9.24
CA LYS A 163 -2.56 7.16 -9.37
C LYS A 163 -2.44 8.26 -8.32
N LYS A 164 -3.45 9.13 -8.19
CA LYS A 164 -3.49 10.20 -7.17
C LYS A 164 -3.34 9.63 -5.76
N ARG A 165 -4.03 8.52 -5.46
CA ARG A 165 -3.92 7.83 -4.17
C ARG A 165 -2.51 7.26 -3.91
N ALA A 166 -1.83 6.75 -4.94
CA ALA A 166 -0.45 6.31 -4.81
C ALA A 166 0.52 7.50 -4.64
N GLU A 167 0.29 8.61 -5.36
CA GLU A 167 1.06 9.85 -5.22
C GLU A 167 0.92 10.43 -3.80
N GLU A 168 -0.30 10.44 -3.23
CA GLU A 168 -0.57 10.85 -1.85
C GLU A 168 0.24 10.02 -0.84
N ALA A 169 0.25 8.69 -1.00
CA ALA A 169 1.03 7.80 -0.15
C ALA A 169 2.54 8.08 -0.28
N LEU A 170 3.02 8.34 -1.51
CA LEU A 170 4.42 8.71 -1.75
C LEU A 170 4.79 10.03 -1.09
N ASP A 171 3.89 11.01 -1.09
CA ASP A 171 4.14 12.30 -0.45
C ASP A 171 4.12 12.20 1.08
N LYS A 172 3.23 11.39 1.66
CA LYS A 172 3.30 11.04 3.09
C LYS A 172 4.61 10.33 3.43
N LEU A 173 5.11 9.44 2.56
CA LEU A 173 6.40 8.78 2.73
C LEU A 173 7.56 9.78 2.75
N LYS A 174 7.57 10.75 1.83
CA LYS A 174 8.58 11.83 1.79
C LYS A 174 8.53 12.72 3.03
N LYS A 175 7.35 12.92 3.62
CA LYS A 175 7.15 13.65 4.89
C LYS A 175 7.60 12.85 6.12
N GLY A 176 8.05 11.61 5.95
CA GLY A 176 8.61 10.78 7.02
C GLY A 176 7.65 9.77 7.65
N THR A 177 6.45 9.57 7.08
CA THR A 177 5.55 8.49 7.53
C THR A 177 6.20 7.13 7.26
N ALA A 178 6.11 6.21 8.23
CA ALA A 178 6.67 4.88 8.09
C ALA A 178 6.00 4.09 6.93
N PHE A 179 6.81 3.45 6.09
CA PHE A 179 6.32 2.66 4.95
C PHE A 179 5.28 1.61 5.36
N ASP A 180 5.52 0.91 6.48
CA ASP A 180 4.60 -0.12 7.00
C ASP A 180 3.22 0.44 7.37
N ALA A 181 3.13 1.69 7.84
CA ALA A 181 1.87 2.36 8.14
C ALA A 181 1.12 2.70 6.84
N LEU A 182 1.84 3.21 5.84
CA LEU A 182 1.27 3.52 4.53
C LEU A 182 0.77 2.27 3.82
N VAL A 183 1.49 1.14 3.91
CA VAL A 183 1.00 -0.13 3.36
C VAL A 183 -0.33 -0.51 4.01
N LYS A 184 -0.46 -0.42 5.33
CA LYS A 184 -1.71 -0.75 6.03
C LYS A 184 -2.88 0.17 5.64
N GLU A 185 -2.62 1.43 5.38
CA GLU A 185 -3.65 2.41 5.01
C GLU A 185 -4.04 2.32 3.53
N TYR A 186 -3.07 2.20 2.63
CA TYR A 186 -3.27 2.40 1.19
C TYR A 186 -3.27 1.14 0.34
N THR A 187 -2.68 0.03 0.79
CA THR A 187 -2.61 -1.17 -0.06
C THR A 187 -3.99 -1.81 -0.26
N ASP A 188 -4.24 -2.22 -1.49
CA ASP A 188 -5.41 -3.03 -1.87
C ASP A 188 -5.05 -4.49 -2.10
N GLU A 189 -3.77 -4.85 -1.99
CA GLU A 189 -3.36 -6.24 -2.16
C GLU A 189 -3.92 -7.11 -1.01
N PRO A 190 -4.73 -8.14 -1.31
CA PRO A 190 -5.30 -9.01 -0.30
C PRO A 190 -4.22 -9.69 0.54
N GLY A 191 -4.34 -9.58 1.87
CA GLY A 191 -3.41 -10.17 2.84
C GLY A 191 -2.06 -9.43 2.94
N SER A 192 -1.84 -8.36 2.18
CA SER A 192 -0.60 -7.57 2.27
C SER A 192 -0.46 -6.87 3.62
N LYS A 193 -1.59 -6.41 4.19
CA LYS A 193 -1.63 -5.68 5.47
C LYS A 193 -1.28 -6.57 6.67
N ASP A 194 -1.55 -7.87 6.56
CA ASP A 194 -1.40 -8.86 7.65
C ASP A 194 -0.02 -9.51 7.69
N LYS A 195 0.84 -9.22 6.71
CA LYS A 195 2.23 -9.70 6.69
C LYS A 195 3.08 -8.98 7.73
N THR A 196 4.17 -9.64 8.13
CA THR A 196 5.16 -9.09 9.06
C THR A 196 6.55 -9.09 8.39
N PRO A 197 7.03 -7.96 7.86
CA PRO A 197 6.37 -6.64 7.87
C PRO A 197 5.25 -6.50 6.81
N PRO A 198 4.36 -5.50 6.91
CA PRO A 198 3.30 -5.28 5.93
C PRO A 198 3.88 -5.09 4.52
N GLY A 199 3.23 -5.65 3.51
CA GLY A 199 3.67 -5.51 2.13
C GLY A 199 4.90 -6.34 1.76
N ASP A 200 5.33 -7.26 2.63
CA ASP A 200 6.49 -8.10 2.35
C ASP A 200 6.25 -9.06 1.17
N LEU A 201 7.13 -8.95 0.17
CA LEU A 201 7.19 -9.86 -0.98
C LEU A 201 8.19 -11.00 -0.77
N GLY A 202 8.98 -10.95 0.30
CA GLY A 202 10.08 -11.87 0.54
C GLY A 202 11.23 -11.67 -0.45
N THR A 203 12.06 -12.71 -0.57
CA THR A 203 13.23 -12.69 -1.47
C THR A 203 12.88 -13.22 -2.84
N PHE A 204 13.18 -12.45 -3.88
CA PHE A 204 12.98 -12.85 -5.27
C PHE A 204 14.19 -12.49 -6.14
N GLY A 205 14.36 -13.25 -7.23
CA GLY A 205 15.35 -12.98 -8.29
C GLY A 205 14.68 -12.47 -9.56
N LYS A 206 15.47 -12.21 -10.60
CA LYS A 206 15.00 -11.75 -11.92
C LYS A 206 14.06 -12.76 -12.59
N GLY A 207 13.14 -12.25 -13.41
CA GLY A 207 12.09 -13.01 -14.11
C GLY A 207 10.95 -13.50 -13.21
N ARG A 208 10.85 -13.01 -11.97
CA ARG A 208 9.81 -13.44 -11.00
C ARG A 208 8.67 -12.45 -10.85
N MET A 209 8.91 -11.18 -11.19
CA MET A 209 7.93 -10.10 -11.13
C MET A 209 7.62 -9.57 -12.53
N VAL A 210 6.59 -8.73 -12.67
CA VAL A 210 6.31 -8.07 -13.95
C VAL A 210 7.45 -7.12 -14.33
N PRO A 211 7.76 -6.93 -15.63
CA PRO A 211 8.97 -6.21 -16.06
C PRO A 211 9.11 -4.79 -15.48
N ALA A 212 8.00 -4.04 -15.38
CA ALA A 212 8.00 -2.69 -14.83
C ALA A 212 8.38 -2.67 -13.33
N PHE A 213 7.79 -3.58 -12.55
CA PHE A 213 8.08 -3.72 -11.12
C PHE A 213 9.53 -4.18 -10.91
N GLU A 214 9.97 -5.18 -11.68
CA GLU A 214 11.31 -5.73 -11.58
C GLU A 214 12.38 -4.66 -11.86
N THR A 215 12.23 -3.94 -12.98
CA THR A 215 13.19 -2.89 -13.37
C THR A 215 13.33 -1.84 -12.28
N ALA A 216 12.22 -1.39 -11.70
CA ALA A 216 12.23 -0.44 -10.60
C ALA A 216 12.86 -1.02 -9.32
N ALA A 217 12.44 -2.21 -8.89
CA ALA A 217 12.93 -2.84 -7.66
C ALA A 217 14.44 -3.11 -7.68
N PHE A 218 14.97 -3.54 -8.82
CA PHE A 218 16.40 -3.83 -8.98
C PHE A 218 17.26 -2.56 -9.17
N ALA A 219 16.67 -1.45 -9.59
CA ALA A 219 17.38 -0.17 -9.70
C ALA A 219 17.60 0.51 -8.33
N LEU A 220 16.78 0.17 -7.32
CA LEU A 220 16.88 0.71 -5.97
C LEU A 220 18.10 0.18 -5.21
N LYS A 221 18.72 1.02 -4.39
CA LYS A 221 19.69 0.62 -3.37
C LYS A 221 18.99 0.01 -2.15
N PRO A 222 19.70 -0.74 -1.29
CA PRO A 222 19.14 -1.21 -0.03
C PRO A 222 18.61 -0.06 0.81
N ASN A 223 17.40 -0.22 1.37
CA ASN A 223 16.61 0.77 2.11
C ASN A 223 16.09 1.97 1.29
N GLU A 224 16.22 1.94 -0.03
CA GLU A 224 15.66 2.96 -0.91
C GLU A 224 14.21 2.64 -1.30
N THR A 225 13.45 3.69 -1.59
CA THR A 225 12.05 3.63 -2.01
C THR A 225 11.90 4.18 -3.43
N SER A 226 11.12 3.52 -4.28
CA SER A 226 10.82 4.01 -5.62
C SER A 226 9.82 5.17 -5.60
N GLY A 227 9.67 5.83 -6.75
CA GLY A 227 8.46 6.58 -7.07
C GLY A 227 7.27 5.66 -7.35
N VAL A 228 6.22 6.23 -7.93
CA VAL A 228 5.04 5.48 -8.37
C VAL A 228 5.36 4.71 -9.65
N VAL A 229 5.22 3.38 -9.60
CA VAL A 229 5.48 2.46 -10.70
C VAL A 229 4.17 1.87 -11.20
N GLU A 230 3.84 2.08 -12.46
CA GLU A 230 2.65 1.50 -13.07
C GLU A 230 2.89 0.04 -13.50
N SER A 231 1.87 -0.80 -13.29
CA SER A 231 1.83 -2.17 -13.77
C SER A 231 0.41 -2.56 -14.19
N PRO A 232 0.21 -3.72 -14.83
CA PRO A 232 -1.13 -4.26 -15.12
C PRO A 232 -2.02 -4.53 -13.89
N PHE A 233 -1.46 -4.50 -12.67
CA PHE A 233 -2.24 -4.65 -11.43
C PHE A 233 -2.67 -3.31 -10.82
N GLY A 234 -2.11 -2.19 -11.30
CA GLY A 234 -2.23 -0.87 -10.70
C GLY A 234 -0.87 -0.26 -10.38
N PHE A 235 -0.86 0.65 -9.41
CA PHE A 235 0.30 1.48 -9.05
C PHE A 235 1.02 0.95 -7.82
N HIS A 236 2.34 0.90 -7.91
CA HIS A 236 3.21 0.36 -6.88
C HIS A 236 4.15 1.43 -6.33
N ILE A 237 4.38 1.38 -5.02
CA ILE A 237 5.55 1.99 -4.39
C ILE A 237 6.36 0.86 -3.81
N ILE A 238 7.65 0.80 -4.13
CA ILE A 238 8.54 -0.31 -3.82
C ILE A 238 9.58 0.17 -2.83
N LYS A 239 9.81 -0.60 -1.76
CA LYS A 239 10.92 -0.38 -0.84
C LYS A 239 11.84 -1.58 -0.85
N ARG A 240 13.10 -1.37 -1.23
CA ARG A 240 14.10 -2.45 -1.18
C ARG A 240 14.63 -2.56 0.24
N LEU A 241 14.61 -3.76 0.81
CA LEU A 241 15.16 -4.04 2.15
C LEU A 241 16.62 -4.53 2.09
N LYS A 242 16.94 -5.37 1.11
CA LYS A 242 18.27 -5.99 0.91
C LYS A 242 18.61 -6.01 -0.58
#